data_AF-A0A7N4PPG6-F1
#
_entry.id   AF-A0A7N4PPG6-F1
#
_cell.length_a   1.000
_cell.length_b   1.000
_cell.length_c   1.000
_cell.angle_alpha   90.00
_cell.angle_beta   90.00
_cell.angle_gamma   90.00
#
_symmetry.space_group_name_H-M   'P 1'
#
loop_
_entity.id
_entity.type
_entity.pdbx_description
1 polymer ?
#
loop_
_entity_poly.entity_id
_entity_poly.type
_entity_poly.pdbx_seq_one_letter_code
_entity_poly.pdbx_strand_id
1 'polypeptide(L)'
;MRLPAWLPLLWLLSLWLLLSPRAKGLRGREPGRLRAFVVPHSHMDVGWVYTVQESMQAYAANVYTSVTEELSRGKQRKFIAVEQEFFRLWWSRVATDIQKQQVHQLVKEGRLEFIIGGQVMHDEAVTHIDDQILQLTEGHGFLYETFGVRPQFSWHVDPFGASAATPTLFSLAGFNAHLISRIDYDLKEDMQKAKKLQFVWRGSPSLAESQEIFTHVMDQYSYCTPSYLPFSNSFPSAFFLQKSSSEQKKQSREIMHLFLQCPLCNSNPMQSTALVYYPPPHPSLPRERAAVVTSSLAKGHHSLPRVGSFKILRWMA
;
A
#
# COMPACT_ATOMS: atom_id res chain seq x y z
N MET A 1 -53.14 -32.85 2.76
CA MET A 1 -52.71 -31.43 2.60
C MET A 1 -51.79 -31.35 1.40
N ARG A 2 -52.12 -30.54 0.38
CA ARG A 2 -51.26 -30.35 -0.82
C ARG A 2 -50.18 -29.34 -0.46
N LEU A 3 -48.91 -29.70 -0.65
CA LEU A 3 -47.79 -28.80 -0.43
C LEU A 3 -47.89 -27.59 -1.38
N PRO A 4 -47.63 -26.37 -0.90
CA PRO A 4 -47.69 -25.17 -1.72
C PRO A 4 -46.72 -25.21 -2.92
N ALA A 5 -47.18 -24.75 -4.08
CA ALA A 5 -46.45 -24.79 -5.35
C ALA A 5 -45.14 -23.96 -5.39
N TRP A 6 -44.83 -23.19 -4.34
CA TRP A 6 -43.63 -22.36 -4.24
C TRP A 6 -42.46 -23.04 -3.50
N LEU A 7 -42.69 -24.17 -2.82
CA LEU A 7 -41.62 -24.95 -2.18
C LEU A 7 -40.52 -25.45 -3.14
N PRO A 8 -40.84 -25.90 -4.37
CA PRO A 8 -39.82 -26.32 -5.34
C PRO A 8 -38.92 -25.15 -5.79
N LEU A 9 -39.48 -23.94 -5.87
CA LEU A 9 -38.75 -22.74 -6.29
C LEU A 9 -37.71 -22.30 -5.25
N LEU A 10 -38.04 -22.40 -3.95
CA LEU A 10 -37.07 -22.16 -2.88
C LEU A 10 -35.94 -23.18 -2.87
N TRP A 11 -36.27 -24.45 -3.15
CA TRP A 11 -35.27 -25.51 -3.30
C TRP A 11 -34.33 -25.24 -4.48
N LEU A 12 -34.86 -24.87 -5.64
CA LEU A 12 -34.04 -24.52 -6.80
C LEU A 12 -33.19 -23.26 -6.56
N LEU A 13 -33.71 -22.25 -5.87
CA LEU A 13 -32.95 -21.04 -5.50
C LEU A 13 -31.79 -21.37 -4.54
N SER A 14 -32.05 -22.23 -3.56
CA SER A 14 -31.03 -22.69 -2.60
C SER A 14 -29.95 -23.56 -3.27
N LEU A 15 -30.35 -24.42 -4.21
CA LEU A 15 -29.43 -25.22 -5.01
C LEU A 15 -28.59 -24.33 -5.95
N TRP A 16 -29.19 -23.30 -6.53
CA TRP A 16 -28.49 -22.31 -7.36
C TRP A 16 -27.51 -21.45 -6.56
N LEU A 17 -27.84 -21.07 -5.33
CA LEU A 17 -26.93 -20.42 -4.38
C LEU A 17 -25.75 -21.31 -3.98
N LEU A 18 -25.99 -22.61 -3.78
CA LEU A 18 -24.95 -23.60 -3.45
C LEU A 18 -24.03 -23.94 -4.65
N LEU A 19 -24.57 -23.89 -5.87
CA LEU A 19 -23.83 -24.17 -7.11
C LEU A 19 -23.22 -22.92 -7.75
N SER A 20 -23.61 -21.72 -7.29
CA SER A 20 -23.08 -20.44 -7.78
C SER A 20 -21.55 -20.38 -7.60
N PRO A 21 -20.78 -19.99 -8.65
CA PRO A 21 -19.33 -19.80 -8.56
C PRO A 21 -18.93 -18.81 -7.46
N ARG A 22 -19.83 -17.92 -7.05
CA ARG A 22 -19.62 -16.96 -5.95
C ARG A 22 -19.47 -17.64 -4.58
N ALA A 23 -20.08 -18.81 -4.37
CA ALA A 23 -19.92 -19.61 -3.15
C ALA A 23 -18.61 -20.41 -3.11
N LYS A 24 -17.93 -20.60 -4.26
CA LYS A 24 -16.64 -21.30 -4.32
C LYS A 24 -15.48 -20.45 -3.79
N GLY A 25 -15.64 -19.13 -3.63
CA GLY A 25 -14.64 -18.25 -3.01
C GLY A 25 -14.44 -18.43 -1.51
N LEU A 26 -15.30 -19.22 -0.84
CA LEU A 26 -15.23 -19.51 0.59
C LEU A 26 -14.77 -20.95 0.89
N ARG A 27 -14.37 -21.73 -0.12
CA ARG A 27 -13.83 -23.09 0.10
C ARG A 27 -12.34 -23.00 0.42
N GLY A 28 -12.00 -23.33 1.67
CA GLY A 28 -10.63 -23.59 2.11
C GLY A 28 -10.12 -22.62 3.17
N ARG A 29 -10.79 -22.56 4.33
CA ARG A 29 -10.30 -21.84 5.50
C ARG A 29 -9.93 -22.85 6.57
N GLU A 30 -8.68 -23.32 6.53
CA GLU A 30 -8.11 -24.23 7.54
C GLU A 30 -7.78 -23.40 8.80
N PRO A 31 -8.46 -23.63 9.94
CA PRO A 31 -8.18 -22.92 11.17
C PRO A 31 -6.73 -23.13 11.59
N GLY A 32 -5.99 -22.04 11.83
CA GLY A 32 -4.62 -22.09 12.35
C GLY A 32 -3.49 -21.94 11.32
N ARG A 33 -3.79 -21.84 10.01
CA ARG A 33 -2.76 -21.53 9.00
C ARG A 33 -2.52 -20.04 8.88
N LEU A 34 -1.27 -19.60 9.07
CA LEU A 34 -0.84 -18.22 8.79
C LEU A 34 -0.96 -17.93 7.30
N ARG A 35 -1.60 -16.82 6.94
CA ARG A 35 -1.67 -16.33 5.55
C ARG A 35 -0.75 -15.14 5.40
N ALA A 36 0.26 -15.26 4.55
CA ALA A 36 1.17 -14.16 4.22
C ALA A 36 0.76 -13.50 2.89
N PHE A 37 0.64 -12.18 2.87
CA PHE A 37 0.43 -11.37 1.67
C PHE A 37 1.66 -10.53 1.39
N VAL A 38 2.31 -10.73 0.25
CA VAL A 38 3.37 -9.81 -0.18
C VAL A 38 2.72 -8.65 -0.92
N VAL A 39 3.02 -7.41 -0.52
CA VAL A 39 2.49 -6.19 -1.15
C VAL A 39 3.64 -5.42 -1.82
N PRO A 40 3.88 -5.65 -3.12
CA PRO A 40 4.88 -4.92 -3.88
C PRO A 40 4.46 -3.47 -4.09
N HIS A 41 5.36 -2.56 -3.75
CA HIS A 41 5.17 -1.12 -3.91
C HIS A 41 6.50 -0.42 -4.18
N SER A 42 6.44 0.83 -4.59
CA SER A 42 7.59 1.72 -4.69
C SER A 42 7.18 3.05 -4.09
N HIS A 43 7.88 3.50 -3.04
CA HIS A 43 7.67 4.84 -2.52
C HIS A 43 8.42 5.84 -3.40
N MET A 44 7.74 6.90 -3.84
CA MET A 44 8.27 7.86 -4.79
C MET A 44 7.91 9.28 -4.34
N ASP A 45 8.83 9.94 -3.62
CA ASP A 45 8.64 11.32 -3.17
C ASP A 45 8.38 12.27 -4.33
N VAL A 46 7.24 12.96 -4.30
CA VAL A 46 6.87 13.99 -5.28
C VAL A 46 7.59 15.29 -4.95
N GLY A 47 8.91 15.27 -5.13
CA GLY A 47 9.82 16.32 -4.71
C GLY A 47 10.40 16.03 -3.31
N TRP A 48 11.72 15.89 -3.23
CA TRP A 48 12.47 15.78 -1.98
C TRP A 48 13.93 16.16 -2.24
N VAL A 49 14.81 15.19 -2.47
CA VAL A 49 16.21 15.42 -2.89
C VAL A 49 16.29 15.91 -4.34
N TYR A 50 15.37 15.43 -5.18
CA TYR A 50 15.27 15.81 -6.58
C TYR A 50 13.91 16.45 -6.84
N THR A 51 13.84 17.32 -7.84
CA THR A 51 12.58 17.85 -8.35
C THR A 51 11.70 16.74 -8.93
N VAL A 52 10.41 17.02 -9.11
CA VAL A 52 9.48 16.09 -9.77
C VAL A 52 9.96 15.71 -11.18
N GLN A 53 10.46 16.68 -11.95
CA GLN A 53 10.93 16.43 -13.31
C GLN A 53 12.18 15.54 -13.34
N GLU A 54 13.16 15.80 -12.47
CA GLU A 54 14.36 14.96 -12.35
C GLU A 54 14.00 13.55 -11.88
N SER A 55 13.12 13.42 -10.89
CA SER A 55 12.63 12.13 -10.40
C SER A 55 11.90 11.33 -11.48
N MET A 56 11.07 12.02 -12.28
CA MET A 56 10.35 11.43 -13.38
C MET A 56 11.29 10.87 -14.45
N GLN A 57 12.33 11.62 -14.82
CA GLN A 57 13.33 11.20 -15.79
C GLN A 57 14.25 10.10 -15.24
N ALA A 58 14.68 10.23 -13.98
CA ALA A 58 15.67 9.34 -13.38
C ALA A 58 15.09 7.96 -13.03
N TYR A 59 13.85 7.90 -12.52
CA TYR A 59 13.32 6.63 -12.00
C TYR A 59 11.81 6.41 -12.21
N ALA A 60 10.92 7.38 -11.98
CA ALA A 60 9.49 7.08 -11.86
C ALA A 60 8.89 6.54 -13.18
N ALA A 61 9.32 7.09 -14.32
CA ALA A 61 8.95 6.57 -15.64
C ALA A 61 9.37 5.12 -15.86
N ASN A 62 10.57 4.75 -15.40
CA ASN A 62 11.11 3.41 -15.53
C ASN A 62 10.37 2.42 -14.62
N VAL A 63 9.99 2.84 -13.41
CA VAL A 63 9.18 2.04 -12.48
C VAL A 63 7.85 1.68 -13.12
N TYR A 64 7.04 2.66 -13.55
CA TYR A 64 5.72 2.34 -14.13
C TYR A 64 5.79 1.57 -15.45
N THR A 65 6.79 1.86 -16.29
CA THR A 65 7.05 1.09 -17.51
C THR A 65 7.35 -0.38 -17.20
N SER A 66 8.30 -0.64 -16.29
CA SER A 66 8.72 -2.00 -15.93
C SER A 66 7.64 -2.76 -15.19
N VAL A 67 6.93 -2.12 -14.24
CA VAL A 67 5.79 -2.72 -13.54
C VAL A 67 4.71 -3.14 -14.54
N THR A 68 4.35 -2.28 -15.51
CA THR A 68 3.35 -2.62 -16.51
C THR A 68 3.77 -3.83 -17.36
N GLU A 69 5.04 -3.88 -17.80
CA GLU A 69 5.59 -5.02 -18.53
C GLU A 69 5.56 -6.31 -17.68
N GLU A 70 6.03 -6.24 -16.44
CA GLU A 70 6.16 -7.41 -15.57
C GLU A 70 4.80 -7.93 -15.10
N LEU A 71 3.85 -7.05 -14.81
CA LEU A 71 2.48 -7.46 -14.55
C LEU A 71 1.88 -8.14 -15.80
N SER A 72 2.13 -7.62 -17.00
CA SER A 72 1.64 -8.26 -18.23
C SER A 72 2.26 -9.65 -18.48
N ARG A 73 3.51 -9.89 -18.04
CA ARG A 73 4.19 -11.19 -18.19
C ARG A 73 3.68 -12.29 -17.24
N GLY A 74 3.27 -11.96 -16.02
CA GLY A 74 2.96 -12.98 -15.01
C GLY A 74 1.65 -12.76 -14.27
N LYS A 75 0.62 -13.57 -14.56
CA LYS A 75 -0.77 -13.39 -14.07
C LYS A 75 -0.97 -13.35 -12.55
N GLN A 76 -0.04 -13.87 -11.76
CA GLN A 76 -0.12 -13.86 -10.29
C GLN A 76 0.45 -12.59 -9.65
N ARG A 77 1.14 -11.75 -10.43
CA ARG A 77 1.83 -10.57 -9.90
C ARG A 77 0.83 -9.48 -9.62
N LYS A 78 1.07 -8.75 -8.52
CA LYS A 78 0.31 -7.57 -8.12
C LYS A 78 1.27 -6.43 -7.77
N PHE A 79 0.78 -5.20 -7.88
CA PHE A 79 1.52 -4.00 -7.48
C PHE A 79 0.53 -2.93 -7.03
N ILE A 80 0.89 -2.19 -5.99
CA ILE A 80 0.15 -0.99 -5.59
C ILE A 80 0.86 0.27 -6.08
N ALA A 81 0.11 1.18 -6.70
CA ALA A 81 0.58 2.49 -7.12
C ALA A 81 0.01 3.55 -6.18
N VAL A 82 0.89 4.36 -5.58
CA VAL A 82 0.52 5.28 -4.49
C VAL A 82 0.49 6.73 -4.98
N GLU A 83 1.64 7.28 -5.38
CA GLU A 83 1.75 8.69 -5.77
C GLU A 83 1.23 8.92 -7.19
N GLN A 84 0.01 9.46 -7.30
CA GLN A 84 -0.67 9.63 -8.58
C GLN A 84 0.00 10.64 -9.50
N GLU A 85 0.69 11.65 -8.96
CA GLU A 85 1.31 12.66 -9.81
C GLU A 85 2.34 12.04 -10.77
N PHE A 86 3.19 11.13 -10.30
CA PHE A 86 4.11 10.42 -11.18
C PHE A 86 3.40 9.48 -12.14
N PHE A 87 2.34 8.79 -11.70
CA PHE A 87 1.58 7.91 -12.58
C PHE A 87 0.92 8.71 -13.71
N ARG A 88 0.30 9.86 -13.40
CA ARG A 88 -0.33 10.78 -14.34
C ARG A 88 0.67 11.35 -15.34
N LEU A 89 1.86 11.74 -14.88
CA LEU A 89 2.95 12.21 -15.75
C LEU A 89 3.45 11.10 -16.68
N TRP A 90 3.62 9.87 -16.16
CA TRP A 90 3.98 8.72 -16.98
C TRP A 90 2.91 8.41 -18.02
N TRP A 91 1.65 8.36 -17.61
CA TRP A 91 0.49 8.09 -18.45
C TRP A 91 0.39 9.06 -19.63
N SER A 92 0.56 10.35 -19.36
CA SER A 92 0.41 11.41 -20.36
C SER A 92 1.63 11.58 -21.26
N ARG A 93 2.85 11.40 -20.75
CA ARG A 93 4.09 11.79 -21.46
C ARG A 93 4.96 10.63 -21.93
N VAL A 94 4.82 9.44 -21.34
CA VAL A 94 5.76 8.33 -21.55
C VAL A 94 5.07 7.05 -22.02
N ALA A 95 3.90 6.74 -21.46
CA ALA A 95 3.19 5.49 -21.75
C ALA A 95 2.76 5.41 -23.21
N THR A 96 3.14 4.31 -23.87
CA THR A 96 2.66 3.94 -25.20
C THR A 96 1.20 3.48 -25.16
N ASP A 97 0.49 3.51 -26.29
CA ASP A 97 -0.91 3.05 -26.35
C ASP A 97 -1.07 1.58 -25.93
N ILE A 98 -0.08 0.74 -26.24
CA ILE A 98 -0.04 -0.66 -25.79
C ILE A 98 0.02 -0.73 -24.26
N GLN A 99 0.90 0.07 -23.63
CA GLN A 99 1.00 0.12 -22.17
C GLN A 99 -0.28 0.67 -21.54
N LYS A 100 -0.93 1.66 -22.16
CA LYS A 100 -2.21 2.18 -21.69
C LYS A 100 -3.29 1.09 -21.69
N GLN A 101 -3.39 0.33 -22.78
CA GLN A 101 -4.30 -0.82 -22.86
C GLN A 101 -3.98 -1.90 -21.81
N GLN A 102 -2.70 -2.20 -21.61
CA GLN A 102 -2.26 -3.14 -20.57
C GLN A 102 -2.68 -2.68 -19.18
N VAL A 103 -2.45 -1.40 -18.84
CA VAL A 103 -2.85 -0.83 -17.55
C VAL A 103 -4.36 -0.92 -17.35
N HIS A 104 -5.18 -0.55 -18.33
CA HIS A 104 -6.64 -0.71 -18.22
C HIS A 104 -7.03 -2.14 -17.87
N GLN A 105 -6.41 -3.13 -18.53
CA GLN A 105 -6.66 -4.54 -18.25
C GLN A 105 -6.17 -4.93 -16.84
N LEU A 106 -4.98 -4.50 -16.43
CA LEU A 106 -4.39 -4.80 -15.12
C LEU A 106 -5.18 -4.20 -13.96
N VAL A 107 -5.73 -2.99 -14.14
CA VAL A 107 -6.63 -2.34 -13.17
C VAL A 107 -7.95 -3.10 -13.08
N LYS A 108 -8.55 -3.46 -14.23
CA LYS A 108 -9.78 -4.27 -14.28
C LYS A 108 -9.61 -5.64 -13.62
N GLU A 109 -8.43 -6.24 -13.73
CA GLU A 109 -8.08 -7.52 -13.10
C GLU A 109 -7.73 -7.39 -11.60
N GLY A 110 -7.62 -6.19 -11.04
CA GLY A 110 -7.20 -5.97 -9.65
C GLY A 110 -5.75 -6.39 -9.39
N ARG A 111 -4.89 -6.24 -10.40
CA ARG A 111 -3.46 -6.59 -10.36
C ARG A 111 -2.57 -5.36 -10.27
N LEU A 112 -3.00 -4.26 -10.86
CA LEU A 112 -2.51 -2.93 -10.51
C LEU A 112 -3.61 -2.24 -9.71
N GLU A 113 -3.33 -1.86 -8.47
CA GLU A 113 -4.29 -1.22 -7.60
C GLU A 113 -3.77 0.16 -7.18
N PHE A 114 -4.62 1.19 -7.31
CA PHE A 114 -4.29 2.53 -6.86
C PHE A 114 -4.68 2.68 -5.39
N ILE A 115 -3.73 3.13 -4.57
CA ILE A 115 -3.86 3.30 -3.12
C ILE A 115 -3.65 4.77 -2.78
N ILE A 116 -4.40 5.31 -1.82
CA ILE A 116 -4.62 6.75 -1.61
C ILE A 116 -5.32 7.40 -2.80
N GLY A 117 -4.68 7.44 -3.96
CA GLY A 117 -5.22 8.08 -5.15
C GLY A 117 -5.15 9.59 -5.17
N GLY A 118 -4.56 10.23 -4.17
CA GLY A 118 -4.26 11.65 -4.21
C GLY A 118 -3.05 11.93 -5.09
N GLN A 119 -2.86 13.19 -5.49
CA GLN A 119 -1.66 13.60 -6.23
C GLN A 119 -0.38 13.17 -5.50
N VAL A 120 -0.39 13.26 -4.17
CA VAL A 120 0.73 12.95 -3.29
C VAL A 120 0.29 12.13 -2.07
N MET A 121 1.26 11.56 -1.36
CA MET A 121 1.10 11.21 0.05
C MET A 121 1.38 12.48 0.86
N HIS A 122 0.33 13.15 1.32
CA HIS A 122 0.46 14.47 1.96
C HIS A 122 1.06 14.38 3.37
N ASP A 123 1.76 15.43 3.78
CA ASP A 123 2.18 15.61 5.17
C ASP A 123 0.96 15.84 6.08
N GLU A 124 1.01 15.37 7.32
CA GLU A 124 -0.12 15.42 8.26
C GLU A 124 -0.02 16.51 9.33
N ALA A 125 1.12 17.20 9.41
CA ALA A 125 1.40 18.20 10.45
C ALA A 125 1.24 19.65 9.96
N VAL A 126 1.66 19.94 8.73
CA VAL A 126 1.76 21.29 8.16
C VAL A 126 0.86 21.52 6.95
N THR A 127 -0.17 20.69 6.76
CA THR A 127 -1.15 20.85 5.68
C THR A 127 -2.51 21.33 6.22
N HIS A 128 -3.16 22.21 5.46
CA HIS A 128 -4.55 22.57 5.74
C HIS A 128 -5.49 21.50 5.21
N ILE A 129 -6.64 21.29 5.87
CA ILE A 129 -7.61 20.28 5.45
C ILE A 129 -8.13 20.52 4.02
N ASP A 130 -8.25 21.79 3.62
CA ASP A 130 -8.70 22.17 2.28
C ASP A 130 -7.70 21.71 1.20
N ASP A 131 -6.40 21.81 1.48
CA ASP A 131 -5.35 21.34 0.58
C ASP A 131 -5.31 19.81 0.51
N GLN A 132 -5.55 19.12 1.64
CA GLN A 132 -5.68 17.66 1.68
C GLN A 132 -6.87 17.19 0.83
N ILE A 133 -8.01 17.89 0.89
CA ILE A 133 -9.19 17.61 0.07
C ILE A 133 -8.88 17.87 -1.40
N LEU A 134 -8.26 19.01 -1.72
CA LEU A 134 -7.97 19.41 -3.10
C LEU A 134 -7.05 18.40 -3.79
N GLN A 135 -5.90 18.08 -3.20
CA GLN A 135 -4.95 17.14 -3.80
C GLN A 135 -5.54 15.73 -3.97
N LEU A 136 -6.41 15.31 -3.03
CA LEU A 136 -7.09 14.03 -3.09
C LEU A 136 -8.13 14.03 -4.21
N THR A 137 -8.90 15.11 -4.33
CA THR A 137 -9.93 15.30 -5.36
C THR A 137 -9.32 15.31 -6.75
N GLU A 138 -8.23 16.03 -6.97
CA GLU A 138 -7.51 16.08 -8.25
C GLU A 138 -7.03 14.70 -8.69
N GLY A 139 -6.41 13.95 -7.77
CA GLY A 139 -5.94 12.59 -8.07
C GLY A 139 -7.08 11.60 -8.33
N HIS A 140 -8.15 11.66 -7.51
CA HIS A 140 -9.34 10.81 -7.69
C HIS A 140 -10.10 11.15 -8.98
N GLY A 141 -10.18 12.42 -9.36
CA GLY A 141 -10.78 12.87 -10.62
C GLY A 141 -10.10 12.20 -11.82
N PHE A 142 -8.77 12.29 -11.89
CA PHE A 142 -8.01 11.62 -12.94
C PHE A 142 -8.26 10.10 -12.98
N LEU A 143 -8.22 9.43 -11.82
CA LEU A 143 -8.42 7.98 -11.73
C LEU A 143 -9.84 7.54 -12.14
N TYR A 144 -10.84 8.31 -11.74
CA TYR A 144 -12.23 8.03 -12.05
C TYR A 144 -12.52 8.25 -13.53
N GLU A 145 -12.08 9.37 -14.10
CA GLU A 145 -12.26 9.67 -15.53
C GLU A 145 -11.49 8.70 -16.43
N THR A 146 -10.29 8.30 -16.02
CA THR A 146 -9.44 7.43 -16.85
C THR A 146 -9.81 5.96 -16.70
N PHE A 147 -10.02 5.47 -15.48
CA PHE A 147 -10.17 4.03 -15.21
C PHE A 147 -11.53 3.63 -14.63
N GLY A 148 -12.37 4.59 -14.25
CA GLY A 148 -13.64 4.31 -13.57
C GLY A 148 -13.46 3.73 -12.17
N VAL A 149 -12.34 4.00 -11.52
CA VAL A 149 -12.00 3.44 -10.20
C VAL A 149 -11.91 4.52 -9.13
N ARG A 150 -12.25 4.13 -7.90
CA ARG A 150 -12.09 4.94 -6.69
C ARG A 150 -11.28 4.14 -5.67
N PRO A 151 -10.06 4.58 -5.31
CA PRO A 151 -9.25 3.95 -4.28
C PRO A 151 -10.01 3.74 -2.97
N GLN A 152 -9.76 2.61 -2.32
CA GLN A 152 -10.50 2.14 -1.14
C GLN A 152 -9.64 2.07 0.13
N PHE A 153 -8.33 2.23 -0.01
CA PHE A 153 -7.34 2.05 1.04
C PHE A 153 -6.32 3.17 0.97
N SER A 154 -5.84 3.62 2.12
CA SER A 154 -4.78 4.63 2.18
C SER A 154 -3.45 4.00 2.60
N TRP A 155 -2.36 4.76 2.42
CA TRP A 155 -0.99 4.29 2.64
C TRP A 155 -0.05 5.41 3.07
N HIS A 156 -0.09 5.81 4.34
CA HIS A 156 0.68 6.91 4.88
C HIS A 156 1.93 6.41 5.61
N VAL A 157 2.87 5.87 4.83
CA VAL A 157 4.07 5.23 5.39
C VAL A 157 5.21 6.19 5.72
N ASP A 158 5.26 7.37 5.10
CA ASP A 158 6.35 8.32 5.26
C ASP A 158 6.05 9.70 5.90
N PRO A 159 4.79 10.14 6.14
CA PRO A 159 4.54 11.35 6.93
C PRO A 159 5.14 11.26 8.33
N PHE A 160 5.66 12.37 8.86
CA PHE A 160 6.35 12.39 10.16
C PHE A 160 5.39 12.57 11.32
N GLY A 161 4.68 11.49 11.65
CA GLY A 161 3.60 11.47 12.61
C GLY A 161 2.25 11.30 11.91
N ALA A 162 1.19 11.13 12.70
CA ALA A 162 -0.15 10.89 12.19
C ALA A 162 -1.15 11.82 12.86
N SER A 163 -1.91 12.56 12.05
CA SER A 163 -2.95 13.47 12.51
C SER A 163 -4.27 12.74 12.67
N ALA A 164 -5.14 13.20 13.56
CA ALA A 164 -6.50 12.68 13.65
C ALA A 164 -7.40 13.17 12.49
N ALA A 165 -7.01 14.24 11.80
CA ALA A 165 -7.76 14.82 10.69
C ALA A 165 -7.71 13.93 9.44
N THR A 166 -6.53 13.44 9.07
CA THR A 166 -6.30 12.58 7.89
C THR A 166 -7.17 11.31 7.85
N PRO A 167 -7.21 10.45 8.89
CA PRO A 167 -8.06 9.26 8.89
C PRO A 167 -9.55 9.62 8.92
N THR A 168 -9.93 10.75 9.53
CA THR A 168 -11.31 11.26 9.50
C THR A 168 -11.70 11.66 8.08
N LEU A 169 -10.83 12.39 7.37
CA LEU A 169 -11.02 12.75 5.97
C LEU A 169 -11.12 11.52 5.09
N PHE A 170 -10.25 10.52 5.28
CA PHE A 170 -10.33 9.27 4.51
C PHE A 170 -11.61 8.48 4.79
N SER A 171 -12.08 8.41 6.03
CA SER A 171 -13.39 7.83 6.36
C SER A 171 -14.52 8.52 5.58
N LEU A 172 -14.54 9.87 5.60
CA LEU A 172 -15.52 10.67 4.87
C LEU A 172 -15.41 10.47 3.35
N ALA A 173 -14.18 10.31 2.85
CA ALA A 173 -13.88 9.98 1.47
C ALA A 173 -14.13 8.50 1.13
N GLY A 174 -14.75 7.71 2.00
CA GLY A 174 -15.20 6.34 1.74
C GLY A 174 -14.11 5.29 1.74
N PHE A 175 -12.99 5.53 2.42
CA PHE A 175 -11.91 4.55 2.56
C PHE A 175 -12.29 3.50 3.61
N ASN A 176 -11.94 2.25 3.33
CA ASN A 176 -12.21 1.12 4.22
C ASN A 176 -11.13 0.93 5.29
N ALA A 177 -9.88 1.28 4.96
CA ALA A 177 -8.78 1.19 5.92
C ALA A 177 -7.67 2.22 5.66
N HIS A 178 -6.99 2.56 6.75
CA HIS A 178 -5.86 3.45 6.81
C HIS A 178 -4.62 2.69 7.29
N LEU A 179 -3.50 2.90 6.61
CA LEU A 179 -2.22 2.32 7.01
C LEU A 179 -1.22 3.44 7.29
N ILE A 180 -0.55 3.36 8.44
CA ILE A 180 0.51 4.28 8.85
C ILE A 180 1.76 3.54 9.28
N SER A 181 2.91 4.21 9.25
CA SER A 181 4.16 3.63 9.76
C SER A 181 4.82 4.47 10.85
N ARG A 182 4.99 5.77 10.65
CA ARG A 182 5.76 6.61 11.57
C ARG A 182 4.88 7.14 12.70
N ILE A 183 5.06 6.57 13.87
CA ILE A 183 4.53 7.05 15.15
C ILE A 183 5.68 7.11 16.16
N ASP A 184 5.43 7.72 17.32
CA ASP A 184 6.39 7.75 18.43
C ASP A 184 6.92 6.34 18.79
N TYR A 185 8.20 6.27 19.14
CA TYR A 185 8.91 5.00 19.37
C TYR A 185 8.38 4.26 20.59
N ASP A 186 8.19 4.97 21.71
CA ASP A 186 7.71 4.39 22.96
C ASP A 186 6.26 3.92 22.79
N LEU A 187 5.43 4.74 22.11
CA LEU A 187 4.07 4.37 21.76
C LEU A 187 4.02 3.11 20.88
N LYS A 188 4.88 3.00 19.86
CA LYS A 188 4.91 1.82 19.00
C LYS A 188 5.29 0.57 19.79
N GLU A 189 6.32 0.65 20.63
CA GLU A 189 6.78 -0.46 21.46
C GLU A 189 5.66 -0.94 22.40
N ASP A 190 4.95 -0.02 23.04
CA ASP A 190 3.82 -0.34 23.91
C ASP A 190 2.67 -0.97 23.13
N MET A 191 2.35 -0.45 21.94
CA MET A 191 1.33 -1.03 21.06
C MET A 191 1.72 -2.43 20.58
N GLN A 192 2.99 -2.69 20.29
CA GLN A 192 3.50 -4.02 19.93
C GLN A 192 3.31 -5.01 21.07
N LYS A 193 3.79 -4.67 22.28
CA LYS A 193 3.65 -5.50 23.49
C LYS A 193 2.18 -5.80 23.79
N ALA A 194 1.32 -4.80 23.66
CA ALA A 194 -0.12 -4.92 23.89
C ALA A 194 -0.90 -5.54 22.71
N LYS A 195 -0.26 -5.81 21.57
CA LYS A 195 -0.90 -6.27 20.32
C LYS A 195 -2.02 -5.32 19.83
N LYS A 196 -1.76 -4.02 19.91
CA LYS A 196 -2.67 -2.90 19.59
C LYS A 196 -2.28 -2.10 18.35
N LEU A 197 -1.37 -2.59 17.51
CA LEU A 197 -1.03 -1.98 16.20
C LEU A 197 -2.21 -1.95 15.20
N GLN A 198 -3.36 -2.48 15.58
CA GLN A 198 -4.58 -2.49 14.79
C GLN A 198 -5.74 -2.08 15.67
N PHE A 199 -6.45 -1.07 15.21
CA PHE A 199 -7.53 -0.44 15.96
C PHE A 199 -8.48 0.25 15.00
N VAL A 200 -9.66 0.59 15.51
CA VAL A 200 -10.60 1.45 14.81
C VAL A 200 -10.33 2.88 15.28
N TRP A 201 -9.95 3.75 14.35
CA TRP A 201 -9.61 5.13 14.66
C TRP A 201 -10.84 6.02 14.53
N ARG A 202 -11.23 6.63 15.65
CA ARG A 202 -12.23 7.68 15.74
C ARG A 202 -11.53 9.02 15.90
N GLY A 203 -11.19 9.66 14.78
CA GLY A 203 -10.35 10.86 14.76
C GLY A 203 -11.06 12.14 15.16
N SER A 204 -12.40 12.18 15.07
CA SER A 204 -13.21 13.36 15.40
C SER A 204 -14.19 13.07 16.53
N PRO A 205 -14.08 13.75 17.68
CA PRO A 205 -15.06 13.63 18.78
C PRO A 205 -16.48 14.00 18.36
N SER A 206 -16.63 14.97 17.45
CA SER A 206 -17.94 15.45 16.99
C SER A 206 -18.61 14.49 16.00
N LEU A 207 -17.83 13.75 15.21
CA LEU A 207 -18.37 12.76 14.27
C LEU A 207 -18.47 11.36 14.93
N ALA A 208 -17.67 11.09 15.95
CA ALA A 208 -17.69 9.86 16.75
C ALA A 208 -17.79 8.60 15.88
N GLU A 209 -18.75 7.71 16.17
CA GLU A 209 -18.91 6.42 15.46
C GLU A 209 -19.44 6.57 14.03
N SER A 210 -19.91 7.76 13.64
CA SER A 210 -20.39 7.98 12.26
C SER A 210 -19.25 8.01 11.25
N GLN A 211 -18.01 8.25 11.70
CA GLN A 211 -16.80 8.34 10.88
C GLN A 211 -15.63 7.68 11.60
N GLU A 212 -15.52 6.37 11.43
CA GLU A 212 -14.44 5.56 11.97
C GLU A 212 -13.75 4.75 10.85
N ILE A 213 -12.44 4.55 10.98
CA ILE A 213 -11.66 3.83 9.97
C ILE A 213 -10.75 2.80 10.61
N PHE A 214 -10.73 1.59 10.05
CA PHE A 214 -9.79 0.57 10.48
C PHE A 214 -8.37 1.05 10.18
N THR A 215 -7.54 1.13 11.21
CA THR A 215 -6.17 1.62 11.10
C THR A 215 -5.19 0.52 11.44
N HIS A 216 -4.15 0.41 10.61
CA HIS A 216 -3.01 -0.43 10.88
C HIS A 216 -1.72 0.38 10.96
N VAL A 217 -1.01 0.25 12.07
CA VAL A 217 0.36 0.74 12.26
C VAL A 217 1.33 -0.37 11.87
N MET A 218 2.22 -0.09 10.92
CA MET A 218 3.27 -1.04 10.54
C MET A 218 4.16 -1.38 11.73
N ASP A 219 4.52 -2.66 11.82
CA ASP A 219 5.33 -3.20 12.92
C ASP A 219 6.76 -2.65 12.90
N GLN A 220 7.38 -2.58 11.72
CA GLN A 220 8.71 -1.98 11.59
C GLN A 220 8.63 -0.45 11.58
N TYR A 221 9.72 0.19 12.01
CA TYR A 221 9.92 1.65 11.87
C TYR A 221 10.23 2.07 10.43
N SER A 222 10.32 1.11 9.53
CA SER A 222 10.57 1.29 8.11
C SER A 222 9.48 0.55 7.32
N TYR A 223 9.15 1.08 6.15
CA TYR A 223 8.30 0.43 5.16
C TYR A 223 9.14 -0.35 4.12
N CYS A 224 10.46 -0.41 4.32
CA CYS A 224 11.37 -1.14 3.47
C CYS A 224 11.22 -2.65 3.61
N THR A 225 11.72 -3.34 2.59
CA THR A 225 11.91 -4.79 2.66
C THR A 225 12.87 -5.12 3.81
N PRO A 226 12.55 -6.08 4.69
CA PRO A 226 13.49 -6.54 5.70
C PRO A 226 14.81 -7.01 5.07
N SER A 227 15.94 -6.67 5.68
CA SER A 227 17.29 -6.90 5.12
C SER A 227 17.62 -8.38 4.89
N TYR A 228 16.98 -9.29 5.62
CA TYR A 228 17.15 -10.74 5.44
C TYR A 228 16.41 -11.29 4.22
N LEU A 229 15.50 -10.51 3.62
CA LEU A 229 14.87 -10.90 2.37
C LEU A 229 15.75 -10.42 1.20
N PRO A 230 16.11 -11.30 0.25
CA PRO A 230 17.07 -11.02 -0.81
C PRO A 230 16.57 -10.02 -1.87
N PHE A 231 15.40 -9.41 -1.67
CA PHE A 231 14.80 -8.44 -2.57
C PHE A 231 15.30 -7.01 -2.35
N SER A 232 15.92 -6.73 -1.19
CA SER A 232 16.49 -5.41 -0.90
C SER A 232 17.84 -5.27 -1.57
N ASN A 233 17.92 -4.47 -2.63
CA ASN A 233 19.20 -3.97 -3.14
C ASN A 233 19.81 -3.00 -2.13
N SER A 234 20.36 -3.53 -1.04
CA SER A 234 21.38 -2.84 -0.26
C SER A 234 22.70 -2.92 -1.04
N PHE A 235 22.74 -2.43 -2.28
CA PHE A 235 23.99 -2.19 -2.99
C PHE A 235 24.51 -0.80 -2.61
N PRO A 236 25.83 -0.62 -2.39
CA PRO A 236 26.38 0.67 -2.00
C PRO A 236 25.99 1.75 -3.00
N SER A 237 25.50 2.89 -2.49
CA SER A 237 24.99 4.07 -3.20
C SER A 237 26.02 4.78 -4.11
N ALA A 238 27.21 4.20 -4.32
CA ALA A 238 28.28 4.77 -5.14
C ALA A 238 28.21 4.41 -6.64
N PHE A 239 27.28 3.55 -7.07
CA PHE A 239 27.31 2.99 -8.44
C PHE A 239 26.29 3.57 -9.45
N PHE A 240 25.53 4.61 -9.07
CA PHE A 240 24.50 5.21 -9.95
C PHE A 240 24.95 6.46 -10.71
N LEU A 241 26.19 6.90 -10.56
CA LEU A 241 26.73 7.94 -11.43
C LEU A 241 27.21 7.30 -12.74
N GLN A 242 26.49 7.66 -13.82
CA GLN A 242 26.98 7.62 -15.20
C GLN A 242 26.96 6.25 -15.92
N LYS A 243 25.77 5.65 -16.10
CA LYS A 243 25.59 4.55 -17.09
C LYS A 243 24.55 4.87 -18.16
N SER A 244 24.77 4.31 -19.35
CA SER A 244 23.98 4.52 -20.56
C SER A 244 22.53 4.00 -20.43
N SER A 245 21.59 4.54 -21.22
CA SER A 245 20.16 4.20 -21.11
C SER A 245 19.83 2.73 -21.40
N SER A 246 20.69 2.00 -22.11
CA SER A 246 20.56 0.56 -22.35
C SER A 246 20.92 -0.27 -21.12
N GLU A 247 21.89 0.17 -20.33
CA GLU A 247 22.32 -0.51 -19.09
C GLU A 247 21.37 -0.25 -17.92
N GLN A 248 20.75 0.95 -17.84
CA GLN A 248 19.65 1.21 -16.91
C GLN A 248 18.42 0.34 -17.20
N LYS A 249 18.08 0.13 -18.48
CA LYS A 249 17.00 -0.79 -18.89
C LYS A 249 17.33 -2.25 -18.56
N LYS A 250 18.59 -2.67 -18.74
CA LYS A 250 19.04 -4.02 -18.38
C LYS A 250 19.00 -4.24 -16.86
N GLN A 251 19.46 -3.28 -16.08
CA GLN A 251 19.49 -3.37 -14.62
C GLN A 251 18.08 -3.30 -14.00
N SER A 252 17.16 -2.49 -14.55
CA SER A 252 15.75 -2.50 -14.12
C SER A 252 15.07 -3.86 -14.40
N ARG A 253 15.42 -4.51 -15.52
CA ARG A 253 14.93 -5.86 -15.87
C ARG A 253 15.50 -6.94 -14.95
N GLU A 254 16.77 -6.86 -14.58
CA GLU A 254 17.41 -7.80 -13.63
C GLU A 254 16.87 -7.63 -12.20
N ILE A 255 16.64 -6.39 -11.76
CA ILE A 255 16.00 -6.08 -10.47
C ILE A 255 14.61 -6.71 -10.41
N MET A 256 13.78 -6.52 -11.44
CA MET A 256 12.47 -7.18 -11.56
C MET A 256 12.57 -8.70 -11.61
N HIS A 257 13.55 -9.28 -12.31
CA HIS A 257 13.71 -10.74 -12.38
C HIS A 257 14.02 -11.37 -11.00
N LEU A 258 14.79 -10.67 -10.15
CA LEU A 258 15.08 -11.07 -8.77
C LEU A 258 13.87 -10.95 -7.83
N PHE A 259 12.94 -10.01 -8.08
CA PHE A 259 11.65 -9.95 -7.36
C PHE A 259 10.79 -11.21 -7.53
N LEU A 260 11.07 -12.05 -8.54
CA LEU A 260 10.13 -13.03 -9.07
C LEU A 260 10.50 -14.51 -8.83
N GLN A 261 11.64 -14.81 -8.18
CA GLN A 261 12.17 -16.18 -8.05
C GLN A 261 12.38 -16.71 -6.62
N CYS A 262 11.86 -16.07 -5.57
CA CYS A 262 12.17 -16.48 -4.19
C CYS A 262 11.50 -17.79 -3.73
N PRO A 263 12.25 -18.82 -3.26
CA PRO A 263 11.72 -20.14 -2.86
C PRO A 263 11.43 -20.32 -1.36
N LEU A 264 11.49 -19.27 -0.52
CA LEU A 264 11.45 -19.35 0.96
C LEU A 264 10.05 -19.66 1.55
N CYS A 265 9.34 -20.66 1.03
CA CYS A 265 8.10 -21.20 1.60
C CYS A 265 8.29 -22.51 2.38
N ASN A 266 9.52 -22.96 2.65
CA ASN A 266 9.75 -24.19 3.40
C ASN A 266 10.84 -24.05 4.47
N SER A 267 10.45 -24.39 5.71
CA SER A 267 11.26 -24.75 6.89
C SER A 267 11.58 -23.68 7.96
N ASN A 268 10.95 -23.93 9.12
CA ASN A 268 11.23 -23.55 10.52
C ASN A 268 10.88 -22.15 11.08
N PRO A 269 10.44 -22.10 12.36
CA PRO A 269 9.59 -21.04 12.89
C PRO A 269 10.32 -20.22 13.95
N MET A 270 10.65 -18.97 13.64
CA MET A 270 10.63 -17.87 14.61
C MET A 270 11.00 -16.58 13.89
N GLN A 271 10.27 -15.50 14.21
CA GLN A 271 10.47 -14.13 13.76
C GLN A 271 10.11 -13.87 12.28
N SER A 272 8.81 -13.71 12.01
CA SER A 272 8.31 -13.08 10.78
C SER A 272 7.57 -11.78 11.13
N THR A 273 8.08 -10.64 10.66
CA THR A 273 7.33 -9.38 10.62
C THR A 273 6.09 -9.59 9.75
N ALA A 274 4.92 -9.46 10.36
CA ALA A 274 3.64 -9.90 9.81
C ALA A 274 2.58 -8.82 10.04
N LEU A 275 2.06 -8.26 8.95
CA LEU A 275 1.09 -7.16 8.94
C LEU A 275 -0.34 -7.76 8.81
N VAL A 276 -1.14 -7.74 9.87
CA VAL A 276 -2.35 -8.60 9.98
C VAL A 276 -3.58 -7.93 9.33
N TYR A 277 -4.11 -8.40 8.20
CA TYR A 277 -5.44 -7.93 7.75
C TYR A 277 -6.56 -8.71 8.46
N TYR A 278 -7.36 -8.05 9.29
CA TYR A 278 -8.66 -8.57 9.75
C TYR A 278 -9.76 -8.01 8.82
N PRO A 279 -10.57 -8.85 8.15
CA PRO A 279 -11.79 -8.35 7.50
C PRO A 279 -12.77 -7.78 8.55
N PRO A 280 -13.71 -6.90 8.15
CA PRO A 280 -14.63 -6.23 9.06
C PRO A 280 -15.45 -7.21 9.92
N PRO A 281 -15.91 -6.79 11.11
CA PRO A 281 -16.57 -7.68 12.06
C PRO A 281 -17.88 -8.23 11.48
N HIS A 282 -17.89 -9.50 11.11
CA HIS A 282 -19.12 -10.27 10.97
C HIS A 282 -19.44 -10.89 12.34
N PRO A 283 -20.65 -10.74 12.90
CA PRO A 283 -20.96 -11.07 14.29
C PRO A 283 -20.88 -12.57 14.68
N SER A 284 -20.34 -13.45 13.82
CA SER A 284 -20.40 -14.90 14.00
C SER A 284 -19.15 -15.68 13.56
N LEU A 285 -17.98 -15.05 13.36
CA LEU A 285 -16.77 -15.77 12.94
C LEU A 285 -15.55 -15.47 13.85
N PRO A 286 -14.74 -16.49 14.21
CA PRO A 286 -13.55 -16.29 15.05
C PRO A 286 -12.48 -15.44 14.34
N ARG A 287 -11.81 -14.59 15.11
CA ARG A 287 -10.73 -13.69 14.65
C ARG A 287 -9.52 -14.51 14.17
N GLU A 288 -9.22 -14.44 12.88
CA GLU A 288 -8.07 -15.12 12.27
C GLU A 288 -6.90 -14.17 12.01
N ARG A 289 -5.68 -14.65 12.29
CA ARG A 289 -4.42 -13.93 12.07
C ARG A 289 -4.00 -14.05 10.60
N ALA A 290 -4.08 -12.96 9.85
CA ALA A 290 -3.33 -12.78 8.60
C ALA A 290 -1.94 -12.16 8.86
N ALA A 291 -1.05 -12.17 7.89
CA ALA A 291 0.25 -11.54 7.89
C ALA A 291 0.45 -10.91 6.51
N VAL A 292 1.06 -9.75 6.45
CA VAL A 292 1.37 -9.01 5.24
C VAL A 292 2.87 -8.68 5.35
N VAL A 293 3.58 -8.78 4.25
CA VAL A 293 5.00 -8.50 4.14
C VAL A 293 5.12 -7.43 3.08
N THR A 294 5.68 -6.28 3.43
CA THR A 294 5.86 -5.17 2.50
C THR A 294 7.26 -5.25 1.91
N SER A 295 7.36 -5.12 0.59
CA SER A 295 8.64 -4.94 -0.08
C SER A 295 8.66 -3.59 -0.77
N SER A 296 9.56 -2.70 -0.35
CA SER A 296 9.78 -1.38 -0.96
C SER A 296 11.11 -1.34 -1.69
N LEU A 297 11.12 -0.67 -2.84
CA LEU A 297 12.33 -0.15 -3.48
C LEU A 297 12.60 1.26 -2.93
N ALA A 298 13.27 1.36 -1.79
CA ALA A 298 13.66 2.66 -1.22
C ALA A 298 15.15 2.93 -1.45
N LYS A 299 15.51 4.19 -1.73
CA LYS A 299 16.89 4.66 -1.62
C LYS A 299 17.22 4.86 -0.13
N GLY A 300 18.14 4.07 0.40
CA GLY A 300 18.70 4.31 1.74
C GLY A 300 19.76 5.41 1.72
N HIS A 301 19.66 6.38 2.62
CA HIS A 301 20.81 7.16 3.09
C HIS A 301 20.84 7.17 4.61
N HIS A 302 21.86 6.53 5.17
CA HIS A 302 22.37 6.83 6.49
C HIS A 302 23.56 7.78 6.37
N SER A 303 23.46 8.95 6.99
CA SER A 303 24.57 9.61 7.68
C SER A 303 24.03 10.83 8.45
N LEU A 304 23.75 10.65 9.74
CA LEU A 304 23.79 11.75 10.70
C LEU A 304 25.28 12.07 10.95
N PRO A 305 25.77 13.30 10.73
CA PRO A 305 27.08 13.67 11.24
C PRO A 305 27.01 13.78 12.77
N ARG A 306 27.96 13.14 13.46
CA ARG A 306 28.30 13.49 14.83
C ARG A 306 28.67 14.96 14.85
N VAL A 307 27.92 15.78 15.57
CA VAL A 307 28.39 17.10 16.03
C VAL A 307 28.46 17.02 17.54
N GLY A 308 29.68 17.23 18.05
CA GLY A 308 29.98 17.19 19.46
C GLY A 308 29.33 18.32 20.24
N SER A 309 29.15 18.06 21.53
CA SER A 309 29.16 18.98 22.66
C SER A 309 28.88 20.45 22.35
N PHE A 310 27.68 20.94 22.66
CA PHE A 310 27.51 22.33 23.09
C PHE A 310 26.50 22.47 24.23
N LYS A 311 26.87 23.36 25.15
CA LYS A 311 26.33 23.59 26.49
C LYS A 311 24.95 24.24 26.49
N ILE A 312 24.24 23.96 27.58
CA ILE A 312 23.16 24.72 28.23
C ILE A 312 23.26 26.23 27.96
N LEU A 313 22.13 26.82 27.58
CA LEU A 313 21.71 28.14 28.06
C LEU A 313 20.18 28.27 27.98
N ARG A 314 19.57 28.38 29.17
CA ARG A 314 18.30 29.06 29.44
C ARG A 314 18.27 30.41 28.71
N TRP A 315 17.10 30.90 28.32
CA TRP A 315 16.49 32.08 28.95
C TRP A 315 15.05 32.27 28.44
N MET A 316 14.20 32.73 29.36
CA MET A 316 12.81 33.14 29.14
C MET A 316 12.76 34.48 28.41
N ALA A 317 11.80 34.64 27.50
CA ALA A 317 10.85 35.76 27.38
C ALA A 317 10.00 35.54 26.13
#